data_AF-A0A5E7S7Q5-F1
#
_entry.id   AF-A0A5E7S7Q5-F1
#
_cell.length_a   1.000
_cell.length_b   1.000
_cell.length_c   1.000
_cell.angle_alpha   90.00
_cell.angle_beta   90.00
_cell.angle_gamma   90.00
#
_symmetry.space_group_name_H-M   'P 1'
#
loop_
_entity.id
_entity.type
_entity.pdbx_description
1 polymer ?
#
loop_
_entity_poly.entity_id
_entity_poly.type
_entity_poly.pdbx_seq_one_letter_code
_entity_poly.pdbx_strand_id
1 'polypeptide(L)'
;MSESKHWGDPIEFAAFEKLLSEKSMFLIDERPKVDASVVYRCRKCNQVEKTYVKRHQANQWKPEFKVFVEGDYWGSLNKKLFDDIPALAQALRERGLTQVGF
;
A
#
# COMPACT_ATOMS: atom_id res chain seq x y z
N MET A 1 11.88 0.10 -16.33
CA MET A 1 12.64 1.05 -15.50
C MET A 1 11.84 1.23 -14.23
N SER A 2 12.31 0.65 -13.13
CA SER A 2 11.60 0.78 -11.83
C SER A 2 11.73 2.23 -11.40
N GLU A 3 10.63 2.97 -11.45
CA GLU A 3 10.52 4.28 -10.81
C GLU A 3 10.85 4.05 -9.33
N SER A 4 12.07 4.41 -8.95
CA SER A 4 12.52 4.47 -7.57
C SER A 4 11.56 5.39 -6.84
N LYS A 5 10.56 4.81 -6.17
CA LYS A 5 9.57 5.46 -5.30
C LYS A 5 10.29 6.52 -4.47
N HIS A 6 10.25 7.78 -4.91
CA HIS A 6 10.92 8.87 -4.23
C HIS A 6 10.20 9.10 -2.91
N TRP A 7 10.87 8.74 -1.83
CA TRP A 7 10.49 9.16 -0.49
C TRP A 7 10.66 10.67 -0.42
N GLY A 8 9.56 11.41 -0.31
CA GLY A 8 9.59 12.87 -0.29
C GLY A 8 10.28 13.46 0.94
N ASP A 9 10.33 12.70 2.05
CA ASP A 9 10.97 13.10 3.31
C ASP A 9 11.80 11.93 3.89
N PRO A 10 13.12 12.12 4.13
CA PRO A 10 13.98 11.11 4.74
C PRO A 10 13.62 10.78 6.20
N ILE A 11 13.01 11.71 6.95
CA ILE A 11 12.53 11.47 8.32
C ILE A 11 11.33 10.53 8.30
N GLU A 12 10.40 10.76 7.37
CA GLU A 12 9.25 9.89 7.13
C GLU A 12 9.71 8.47 6.75
N PHE A 13 10.70 8.36 5.87
CA PHE A 13 11.28 7.07 5.50
C PHE A 13 11.88 6.34 6.72
N ALA A 14 12.66 7.03 7.55
CA ALA A 14 13.26 6.43 8.75
C ALA A 14 12.19 5.95 9.76
N ALA A 15 11.09 6.68 9.89
CA ALA A 15 9.96 6.26 10.73
C ALA A 15 9.33 4.96 10.21
N PHE A 16 9.11 4.85 8.90
CA PHE A 16 8.57 3.63 8.30
C PHE A 16 9.54 2.46 8.35
N GLU A 17 10.84 2.67 8.16
CA GLU A 17 11.86 1.62 8.36
C GLU A 17 11.84 1.08 9.78
N LYS A 18 11.65 1.94 10.78
CA LYS A 18 11.56 1.54 12.18
C LYS A 18 10.29 0.75 12.48
N LEU A 19 9.15 1.16 11.94
CA LEU A 19 7.87 0.48 12.15
C LEU A 19 7.79 -0.86 11.41
N LEU A 20 8.38 -0.93 10.21
CA LEU A 20 8.48 -2.15 9.41
C LEU A 20 9.79 -2.87 9.74
N SER A 21 10.00 -3.22 11.01
CA SER A 21 11.26 -3.78 11.51
C SER A 21 11.61 -5.14 10.90
N GLU A 22 10.61 -5.88 10.41
CA GLU A 22 10.78 -7.21 9.82
C GLU A 22 10.22 -7.30 8.41
N LYS A 23 10.68 -8.33 7.68
CA LYS A 23 10.16 -8.69 6.36
C LYS A 23 8.68 -9.05 6.44
N SER A 24 7.96 -8.87 5.33
CA SER A 24 6.53 -9.19 5.24
C SER A 24 5.63 -8.29 6.08
N MET A 25 6.15 -7.21 6.65
CA MET A 25 5.31 -6.21 7.31
C MET A 25 4.76 -5.21 6.29
N PHE A 26 3.58 -4.69 6.57
CA PHE A 26 3.00 -3.56 5.85
C PHE A 26 2.22 -2.64 6.79
N LEU A 27 2.02 -1.41 6.35
CA LEU A 27 1.10 -0.45 6.95
C LEU A 27 0.31 0.24 5.83
N ILE A 28 -0.87 0.72 6.18
CA ILE A 28 -1.63 1.61 5.34
C ILE A 28 -1.47 3.01 5.93
N ASP A 29 -0.85 3.90 5.16
CA ASP A 29 -0.70 5.32 5.50
C ASP A 29 -1.91 6.08 4.96
N GLU A 30 -2.81 6.48 5.87
CA GLU A 30 -4.05 7.22 5.59
C GLU A 30 -4.02 8.62 6.21
N ARG A 31 -3.02 9.42 5.86
CA ARG A 31 -2.94 10.81 6.34
C ARG A 31 -3.99 11.71 5.69
N PRO A 32 -4.59 12.65 6.45
CA PRO A 32 -5.47 13.66 5.89
C PRO A 32 -4.76 14.45 4.78
N LYS A 33 -5.45 14.71 3.67
CA LYS A 33 -4.97 15.52 2.53
C LYS A 33 -3.81 14.89 1.73
N VAL A 34 -3.45 13.64 2.01
CA VAL A 34 -2.46 12.86 1.24
C VAL A 34 -3.18 11.64 0.65
N ASP A 35 -2.78 11.21 -0.55
CA ASP A 35 -3.27 9.96 -1.10
C ASP A 35 -2.87 8.78 -0.22
N ALA A 36 -3.85 7.92 0.06
CA ALA A 36 -3.60 6.70 0.84
C ALA A 36 -2.51 5.87 0.16
N SER A 37 -1.69 5.18 0.95
CA SER A 37 -0.62 4.34 0.40
C SER A 37 -0.38 3.10 1.24
N VAL A 38 0.06 2.03 0.57
CA VAL A 38 0.57 0.83 1.22
C VAL A 38 2.09 0.98 1.31
N VAL A 39 2.62 1.04 2.53
CA VAL A 39 4.05 0.95 2.77
C VAL A 39 4.35 -0.46 3.27
N TYR A 40 5.33 -1.14 2.67
CA TYR A 40 5.65 -2.52 3.01
C TYR A 40 7.15 -2.79 2.98
N ARG A 41 7.59 -3.80 3.72
CA ARG A 41 8.96 -4.31 3.65
C ARG A 41 9.05 -5.56 2.80
N CYS A 42 9.73 -5.43 1.68
CA CYS A 42 9.86 -6.49 0.68
C CYS A 42 10.52 -7.74 1.28
N ARG A 43 9.92 -8.91 1.04
CA ARG A 43 10.43 -10.21 1.53
C ARG A 43 11.81 -10.55 0.96
N LYS A 44 12.03 -10.22 -0.32
CA LYS A 44 13.21 -10.63 -1.07
C LYS A 44 14.40 -9.70 -0.83
N CYS A 45 14.23 -8.40 -1.07
CA CYS A 45 15.31 -7.42 -0.97
C CYS A 45 15.41 -6.71 0.38
N ASN A 46 14.48 -6.95 1.32
CA ASN A 46 14.44 -6.31 2.64
C ASN A 46 14.30 -4.77 2.63
N GLN A 47 13.99 -4.18 1.48
CA GLN A 47 13.78 -2.75 1.33
C GLN A 47 12.34 -2.36 1.68
N VAL A 48 12.19 -1.15 2.21
CA VAL A 48 10.89 -0.53 2.44
C VAL A 48 10.45 0.19 1.18
N GLU A 49 9.21 -0.08 0.78
CA GLU A 49 8.63 0.40 -0.46
C GLU A 49 7.22 0.95 -0.23
N LYS A 50 6.86 2.03 -0.94
CA LYS A 50 5.55 2.70 -0.86
C LYS A 50 4.79 2.62 -2.19
N THR A 51 3.59 2.07 -2.19
CA THR A 51 2.69 2.10 -3.36
C THR A 51 1.43 2.88 -3.02
N TYR A 52 1.08 3.86 -3.86
CA TYR A 52 -0.15 4.60 -3.70
C TYR A 52 -1.39 3.73 -3.95
N VAL A 53 -2.39 3.92 -3.10
CA VAL A 53 -3.72 3.36 -3.28
C VAL A 53 -4.49 4.31 -4.17
N LYS A 54 -4.86 3.81 -5.35
CA LYS A 54 -5.65 4.58 -6.32
C LYS A 54 -7.12 4.40 -6.03
N ARG A 55 -7.87 5.48 -6.23
CA ARG A 55 -9.33 5.49 -6.15
C ARG A 55 -9.89 5.24 -7.55
N HIS A 56 -10.74 4.25 -7.68
CA HIS A 56 -11.58 4.09 -8.87
C HIS A 56 -12.80 5.00 -8.69
N GLN A 57 -12.90 6.05 -9.51
CA GLN A 57 -14.06 6.94 -9.44
C GLN A 57 -15.31 6.19 -9.83
N ALA A 58 -16.31 6.29 -8.95
CA ALA A 58 -17.69 6.01 -9.27
C ALA A 58 -18.12 6.89 -10.45
N ASN A 59 -18.44 6.29 -11.60
CA ASN A 59 -19.10 7.02 -12.67
C ASN A 59 -20.62 6.97 -12.43
N GLN A 60 -21.39 7.80 -13.15
CA GLN A 60 -22.86 7.86 -13.01
C GLN A 60 -23.57 6.50 -13.19
N TRP A 61 -22.87 5.49 -13.72
CA TRP A 61 -23.37 4.14 -13.99
C TRP A 61 -22.90 3.09 -12.97
N LYS A 62 -21.90 3.41 -12.13
CA LYS A 62 -21.37 2.54 -11.06
C LYS A 62 -20.99 3.41 -9.86
N PRO A 63 -21.93 3.64 -8.92
CA PRO A 63 -21.73 4.54 -7.78
C PRO A 63 -20.79 3.98 -6.70
N GLU A 64 -20.38 2.71 -6.80
CA GLU A 64 -19.57 2.07 -5.78
C GLU A 64 -18.12 2.58 -5.84
N PHE A 65 -17.73 3.33 -4.81
CA PHE A 65 -16.34 3.66 -4.54
C PHE A 65 -15.53 2.35 -4.42
N LYS A 66 -14.42 2.26 -5.16
CA LYS A 66 -13.47 1.15 -5.04
C LYS A 66 -12.05 1.68 -4.97
N VAL A 67 -11.15 0.89 -4.38
CA VAL A 67 -9.72 1.17 -4.33
C VAL A 67 -8.89 0.05 -4.94
N PHE A 68 -7.67 0.35 -5.39
CA PHE A 68 -6.74 -0.64 -5.91
C PHE A 68 -5.28 -0.17 -5.77
N VAL A 69 -4.34 -1.12 -5.88
CA VAL A 69 -2.90 -0.84 -5.95
C VAL A 69 -2.34 -1.23 -7.32
N GLU A 70 -1.28 -0.55 -7.74
CA GLU A 70 -0.58 -0.88 -8.99
C GLU A 70 0.89 -1.20 -8.76
N GLY A 71 1.39 -2.21 -9.47
CA GLY A 71 2.78 -2.62 -9.47
C GLY A 71 2.93 -4.14 -9.54
N ASP A 72 3.95 -4.60 -10.25
CA ASP A 72 4.18 -6.03 -10.51
C ASP A 72 4.40 -6.84 -9.22
N TYR A 73 4.91 -6.19 -8.16
CA TYR A 73 5.07 -6.80 -6.83
C TYR A 73 3.76 -7.33 -6.25
N TRP A 74 2.62 -6.73 -6.63
CA TRP A 74 1.32 -7.09 -6.08
C TRP A 74 0.70 -8.33 -6.72
N GLY A 75 1.25 -8.89 -7.80
CA GLY A 75 0.75 -10.13 -8.42
C GLY A 75 -0.77 -10.12 -8.60
N SER A 76 -1.48 -11.10 -8.02
CA SER A 76 -2.94 -11.20 -8.07
C SER A 76 -3.75 -10.05 -7.43
N LEU A 77 -3.12 -9.16 -6.66
CA LEU A 77 -3.77 -7.95 -6.13
C LEU A 77 -3.55 -6.73 -7.04
N ASN A 78 -2.65 -6.80 -8.02
CA ASN A 78 -2.38 -5.71 -8.94
C ASN A 78 -3.66 -5.35 -9.71
N LYS A 79 -4.10 -4.10 -9.61
CA LYS A 79 -5.35 -3.57 -10.21
C LYS A 79 -6.63 -4.30 -9.77
N LYS A 80 -6.58 -5.16 -8.76
CA LYS A 80 -7.78 -5.75 -8.17
C LYS A 80 -8.55 -4.65 -7.43
N LEU A 81 -9.85 -4.55 -7.70
CA LEU A 81 -10.74 -3.60 -7.04
C LEU A 81 -11.19 -4.15 -5.69
N PHE A 82 -11.14 -3.30 -4.67
CA PHE A 82 -11.61 -3.56 -3.32
C PHE A 82 -12.65 -2.52 -2.92
N ASP A 83 -13.58 -2.89 -2.06
CA ASP A 83 -14.67 -2.00 -1.62
C ASP A 83 -14.15 -0.78 -0.88
N ASP A 84 -13.12 -0.96 -0.06
CA ASP A 84 -12.49 0.09 0.72
C ASP A 84 -11.04 -0.28 1.10
N ILE A 85 -10.40 0.59 1.89
CA ILE A 85 -9.06 0.38 2.42
C ILE A 85 -9.00 -0.84 3.37
N PRO A 86 -9.95 -1.04 4.32
CA PRO A 86 -10.03 -2.27 5.11
C PRO A 86 -10.05 -3.57 4.31
N ALA A 87 -10.81 -3.64 3.22
CA ALA A 87 -10.86 -4.81 2.34
C ALA A 87 -9.52 -5.07 1.63
N LEU A 88 -8.82 -4.01 1.21
CA LEU A 88 -7.45 -4.11 0.70
C LEU A 88 -6.49 -4.62 1.78
N ALA A 89 -6.56 -4.07 3.00
CA ALA A 89 -5.72 -4.49 4.12
C ALA A 89 -5.96 -5.97 4.48
N GLN A 90 -7.22 -6.43 4.47
CA GLN A 90 -7.57 -7.83 4.66
C GLN A 90 -6.93 -8.73 3.60
N ALA A 91 -7.02 -8.34 2.32
CA ALA A 91 -6.40 -9.12 1.23
C ALA A 91 -4.86 -9.17 1.31
N LEU A 92 -4.22 -8.13 1.86
CA LEU A 92 -2.78 -8.13 2.15
C LEU A 92 -2.44 -9.11 3.28
N ARG A 93 -3.25 -9.14 4.35
CA ARG A 93 -3.10 -10.11 5.45
C ARG A 93 -3.25 -11.56 4.99
N GLU A 94 -4.23 -11.83 4.12
CA GLU A 94 -4.45 -13.17 3.54
C GLU A 94 -3.27 -13.68 2.70
N ARG A 95 -2.38 -12.79 2.26
CA ARG A 95 -1.12 -13.15 1.57
C ARG A 95 0.06 -13.36 2.53
N GLY A 96 -0.22 -13.40 3.82
CA GLY A 96 0.76 -13.58 4.89
C GLY A 96 1.58 -12.32 5.18
N LEU A 97 1.05 -11.14 4.88
CA LEU A 97 1.67 -9.89 5.32
C LEU A 97 1.13 -9.51 6.71
N THR A 98 2.02 -9.07 7.59
CA THR A 98 1.66 -8.61 8.94
C THR A 98 1.39 -7.12 8.90
N GLN A 99 0.19 -6.71 9.28
CA GLN A 99 -0.12 -5.28 9.40
C GLN A 99 0.48 -4.73 10.68
N VAL A 100 1.22 -3.62 10.58
CA VAL A 100 1.65 -2.82 11.73
C VAL A 100 0.77 -1.57 11.83
N GLY A 101 0.56 -1.10 13.06
CA GLY A 101 -0.13 0.17 13.30
C GLY A 101 0.75 1.36 12.94
N PHE A 102 0.12 2.45 12.52
CA PHE A 102 0.74 3.75 12.33
C PHE A 102 -0.06 4.81 13.08
#